data_AF-A0A8B6HEL6-F1
#
_entry.id   AF-A0A8B6HEL6-F1
#
_cell.length_a   1.000
_cell.length_b   1.000
_cell.length_c   1.000
_cell.angle_alpha   90.00
_cell.angle_beta   90.00
_cell.angle_gamma   90.00
#
_symmetry.space_group_name_H-M   'P 1'
#
loop_
_entity.id
_entity.type
_entity.pdbx_description
1 polymer ?
#
loop_
_entity_poly.entity_id
_entity_poly.type
_entity_poly.pdbx_seq_one_letter_code
_entity_poly.pdbx_strand_id
1 'polypeptide(L)'
;MALVNLEEVNFQHFQVGLTRTVQLLDAYVLFAVLWCPVWSKDPSDLISGETVLFPEVPPCKDDIFDAVFLNHVLPDTDVISESASLMSTHLYLTVSRLLKNQLPEGCHGTDNETIREESLTVPKHNRTSEKNFADFKQIRHFKPNASIEHIEATLMWVNNKTVEWLDLMDPEIKNAKITLAMKRAPEFISKWHERKIQLKQNRLEKLKEKETEKARKDAQSIKNKQTALDTLQMLNLQPCNTVQDVTEMLQKCRTENEKESALKAQITFYKFVIILPILNTNSFSFLKIKRNLIQNS
;
A
#
# COMPACT_ATOMS: atom_id res chain seq x y z
N MET A 1 23.49 5.54 0.85
CA MET A 1 22.49 6.37 0.16
C MET A 1 23.16 7.69 -0.10
N ALA A 2 23.53 7.96 -1.35
CA ALA A 2 24.20 9.20 -1.72
C ALA A 2 23.22 10.36 -1.54
N LEU A 3 23.60 11.35 -0.74
CA LEU A 3 22.94 12.65 -0.66
C LEU A 3 23.17 13.33 -2.00
N VAL A 4 22.12 13.47 -2.80
CA VAL A 4 22.17 14.26 -4.03
C VAL A 4 22.30 15.73 -3.61
N ASN A 5 23.37 16.38 -4.06
CA ASN A 5 23.54 17.83 -3.97
C ASN A 5 22.45 18.48 -4.83
N LEU A 6 21.45 19.09 -4.18
CA LEU A 6 20.33 19.77 -4.84
C LEU A 6 20.74 21.11 -5.52
N GLU A 7 22.01 21.52 -5.41
CA GLU A 7 22.51 22.75 -6.02
C GLU A 7 22.69 22.67 -7.55
N GLU A 8 22.65 21.47 -8.15
CA GLU A 8 22.83 21.28 -9.60
C GLU A 8 21.53 21.00 -10.38
N VAL A 9 20.35 21.07 -9.74
CA VAL A 9 19.08 20.99 -10.49
C VAL A 9 18.90 22.30 -11.25
N ASN A 10 19.34 22.31 -12.51
CA ASN A 10 19.28 23.44 -13.41
C ASN A 10 17.82 23.87 -13.63
N PHE A 11 17.38 24.90 -12.90
CA PHE A 11 16.03 25.48 -12.91
C PHE A 11 15.51 25.83 -14.31
N GLN A 12 16.42 26.04 -15.28
CA GLN A 12 16.03 26.36 -16.66
C GLN A 12 15.40 25.17 -17.39
N HIS A 13 15.77 23.92 -17.09
CA HIS A 13 15.22 22.77 -17.83
C HIS A 13 13.77 22.44 -17.45
N PHE A 14 13.34 22.77 -16.23
CA PHE A 14 11.93 22.64 -15.83
C PHE A 14 11.06 23.76 -16.40
N GLN A 15 11.64 24.93 -16.70
CA GLN A 15 10.93 26.07 -17.29
C GLN A 15 10.53 25.88 -18.76
N VAL A 16 11.28 25.11 -19.56
CA VAL A 16 11.01 25.02 -21.01
C VAL A 16 9.72 24.24 -21.33
N GLY A 17 9.26 23.35 -20.43
CA GLY A 17 7.99 22.63 -20.59
C GLY A 17 6.73 23.40 -20.13
N LEU A 18 6.88 24.56 -19.47
CA LEU A 18 5.80 25.24 -18.74
C LEU A 18 4.90 26.16 -19.60
N THR A 19 5.11 26.25 -20.91
CA THR A 19 4.41 27.23 -21.77
C THR A 19 3.02 26.81 -22.25
N ARG A 20 2.54 25.59 -22.00
CA ARG A 20 1.16 25.19 -22.33
C ARG A 20 0.54 24.30 -21.27
N THR A 21 -0.41 24.89 -20.53
CA THR A 21 -1.35 24.23 -19.60
C THR A 21 -0.69 23.44 -18.47
N VAL A 22 -0.23 24.13 -17.43
CA VAL A 22 -0.03 23.52 -16.11
C VAL A 22 -1.41 23.01 -15.66
N GLN A 23 -1.60 21.69 -15.67
CA GLN A 23 -2.75 21.11 -14.99
C GLN A 23 -2.49 21.22 -13.49
N LEU A 24 -3.53 21.43 -12.68
CA LEU A 24 -3.43 21.55 -11.22
C LEU A 24 -2.56 20.44 -10.59
N LEU A 25 -2.55 19.26 -11.21
CA LEU A 25 -1.75 18.10 -10.82
C LEU A 25 -0.24 18.33 -10.97
N ASP A 26 0.22 19.00 -12.02
CA ASP A 26 1.64 19.28 -12.26
C ASP A 26 2.18 20.24 -11.21
N ALA A 27 1.35 21.20 -10.78
CA ALA A 27 1.66 22.12 -9.69
C ALA A 27 1.81 21.40 -8.32
N TYR A 28 0.96 20.41 -8.02
CA TYR A 28 1.07 19.61 -6.80
C TYR A 28 2.29 18.66 -6.82
N VAL A 29 2.65 18.15 -7.99
CA VAL A 29 3.86 17.34 -8.16
C VAL A 29 5.11 18.19 -7.97
N LEU A 30 5.15 19.37 -8.58
CA LEU A 30 6.21 20.36 -8.36
C LEU A 30 6.32 20.74 -6.88
N PHE A 31 5.20 21.01 -6.22
CA PHE A 31 5.13 21.25 -4.78
C PHE A 31 5.77 20.12 -3.97
N ALA A 32 5.38 18.87 -4.24
CA ALA A 32 5.85 17.72 -3.47
C ALA A 32 7.31 17.35 -3.74
N VAL A 33 7.82 17.62 -4.94
CA VAL A 33 9.21 17.27 -5.32
C VAL A 33 10.19 18.38 -4.91
N LEU A 34 9.79 19.65 -4.99
CA LEU A 34 10.67 20.78 -4.68
C LEU A 34 10.70 21.12 -3.19
N TRP A 35 9.52 21.19 -2.55
CA TRP A 35 9.41 21.79 -1.21
C TRP A 35 9.35 20.76 -0.09
N CYS A 36 8.74 19.59 -0.30
CA CYS A 36 8.69 18.57 0.75
C CYS A 36 10.07 18.05 1.21
N PRO A 37 11.12 17.96 0.37
CA PRO A 37 12.48 17.66 0.87
C PRO A 37 13.02 18.73 1.81
N VAL A 38 12.69 20.00 1.58
CA VAL A 38 13.09 21.11 2.46
C VAL A 38 12.34 21.01 3.79
N TRP A 39 11.00 20.92 3.73
CA TRP A 39 10.18 20.87 4.93
C TRP A 39 10.26 19.56 5.72
N SER A 40 10.70 18.47 5.09
CA SER A 40 11.05 17.24 5.82
C SER A 40 12.20 17.45 6.81
N LYS A 41 13.10 18.42 6.53
CA LYS A 41 14.19 18.76 7.44
C LYS A 41 13.78 19.87 8.40
N ASP A 42 13.13 20.90 7.86
CA ASP A 42 12.67 22.05 8.63
C ASP A 42 11.40 22.66 8.01
N PRO A 43 10.21 22.44 8.61
CA PRO A 43 8.96 23.01 8.14
C PRO A 43 8.68 24.40 8.72
N SER A 44 9.62 25.06 9.39
CA SER A 44 9.41 26.36 10.03
C SER A 44 8.85 27.41 9.07
N ASP A 45 9.41 27.49 7.85
CA ASP A 45 8.97 28.43 6.81
C ASP A 45 7.56 28.12 6.26
N LEU A 46 7.13 26.85 6.34
CA LEU A 46 5.77 26.44 5.98
C LEU A 46 4.80 26.87 7.07
N ILE A 47 5.17 26.67 8.34
CA ILE A 47 4.34 26.97 9.50
C ILE A 47 4.20 28.48 9.72
N SER A 48 5.25 29.25 9.45
CA SER A 48 5.22 30.72 9.50
C SER A 48 4.39 31.35 8.39
N GLY A 49 3.99 30.57 7.36
CA GLY A 49 3.29 31.09 6.19
C GLY A 49 4.18 31.98 5.31
N GLU A 50 5.50 31.94 5.50
CA GLU A 50 6.46 32.73 4.73
C GLU A 50 6.85 32.05 3.41
N THR A 51 6.54 30.76 3.24
CA THR A 51 6.89 30.05 2.02
C THR A 51 6.08 30.53 0.82
N VAL A 52 6.79 30.97 -0.21
CA VAL A 52 6.23 31.30 -1.53
C VAL A 52 6.42 30.11 -2.47
N LEU A 53 5.33 29.38 -2.76
CA LEU A 53 5.37 28.18 -3.60
C LEU A 53 5.75 28.48 -5.06
N PHE A 54 5.33 29.65 -5.55
CA PHE A 54 5.55 30.12 -6.92
C PHE A 54 6.10 31.54 -6.86
N PRO A 55 7.39 31.79 -7.17
CA PRO A 55 8.01 33.10 -7.03
C PRO A 55 7.30 34.22 -7.81
N GLU A 56 6.62 33.87 -8.90
CA GLU A 56 5.90 34.78 -9.78
C GLU A 56 4.46 35.07 -9.33
N VAL A 57 3.92 34.32 -8.37
CA VAL A 57 2.53 34.44 -7.90
C VAL A 57 2.53 34.87 -6.44
N PRO A 58 2.10 36.11 -6.11
CA PRO A 58 2.02 36.54 -4.73
C PRO A 58 1.00 35.69 -3.97
N PRO A 59 1.28 35.34 -2.70
CA PRO A 59 0.33 34.59 -1.88
C PRO A 59 -0.95 35.40 -1.67
N CYS A 60 -2.10 34.77 -1.92
CA CYS A 60 -3.40 35.35 -1.59
C CYS A 60 -3.62 35.24 -0.08
N LYS A 61 -3.44 36.35 0.63
CA LYS A 61 -3.69 36.45 2.08
C LYS A 61 -5.14 36.87 2.29
N ASP A 62 -6.00 35.88 2.52
CA ASP A 62 -7.39 36.06 2.89
C ASP A 62 -7.62 35.66 4.36
N ASP A 63 -8.86 35.82 4.84
CA ASP A 63 -9.23 35.48 6.22
C ASP A 63 -8.94 34.00 6.56
N ILE A 64 -8.89 33.11 5.56
CA ILE A 64 -8.57 31.69 5.73
C ILE A 64 -7.05 31.51 5.92
N PHE A 65 -6.24 32.18 5.10
CA PHE A 65 -4.78 32.20 5.25
C PHE A 65 -4.40 32.69 6.66
N ASP A 66 -4.98 33.80 7.09
CA ASP A 66 -4.72 34.36 8.42
C ASP A 66 -5.20 33.41 9.53
N ALA A 67 -6.34 32.73 9.34
CA ALA A 67 -6.84 31.73 10.28
C ALA A 67 -5.95 30.50 10.40
N VAL A 68 -5.26 30.09 9.32
CA VAL A 68 -4.40 28.91 9.27
C VAL A 68 -2.97 29.22 9.73
N PHE A 69 -2.41 30.39 9.40
CA PHE A 69 -0.99 30.69 9.64
C PHE A 69 -0.74 31.75 10.74
N LEU A 70 -1.65 32.70 10.97
CA LEU A 70 -1.41 33.82 11.91
C LEU A 70 -2.03 33.61 13.29
N ASN A 71 -2.98 32.68 13.46
CA ASN A 71 -3.70 32.47 14.71
C ASN A 71 -3.05 31.48 15.70
N HIS A 72 -1.77 31.10 15.51
CA HIS A 72 -1.12 30.08 16.33
C HIS A 72 -0.04 30.65 17.26
N VAL A 73 -0.48 31.23 18.38
CA VAL A 73 0.29 31.20 19.65
C VAL A 73 -0.12 29.91 20.38
N LEU A 74 0.21 28.75 19.81
CA LEU A 74 -0.12 27.46 20.41
C LEU A 74 1.10 26.91 21.19
N PRO A 75 0.90 26.32 22.38
CA PRO A 75 1.99 25.74 23.19
C PRO A 75 2.62 24.47 22.58
N ASP A 76 2.13 23.99 21.43
CA ASP A 76 2.52 22.72 20.80
C ASP A 76 3.17 22.91 19.41
N THR A 77 3.89 24.02 19.20
CA THR A 77 4.63 24.28 17.94
C THR A 77 5.56 23.14 17.55
N ASP A 78 6.14 22.46 18.53
CA ASP A 78 7.04 21.32 18.32
C ASP A 78 6.30 20.12 17.72
N VAL A 79 5.08 19.83 18.19
CA VAL A 79 4.27 18.71 17.69
C VAL A 79 3.77 18.99 16.27
N ILE A 80 3.42 20.24 15.97
CA ILE A 80 3.01 20.68 14.64
C ILE A 80 4.21 20.58 13.68
N SER A 81 5.39 21.02 14.10
CA SER A 81 6.63 20.93 13.34
C SER A 81 7.02 19.48 13.05
N GLU A 82 7.00 18.61 14.06
CA GLU A 82 7.29 17.18 13.88
C GLU A 82 6.27 16.52 12.92
N SER A 83 4.99 16.85 13.06
CA SER A 83 3.93 16.32 12.18
C SER A 83 4.10 16.80 10.73
N ALA A 84 4.40 18.09 10.51
CA ALA A 84 4.61 18.66 9.19
C ALA A 84 5.85 18.08 8.49
N SER A 85 6.93 17.86 9.24
CA SER A 85 8.13 17.18 8.74
C SER A 85 7.84 15.74 8.32
N LEU A 86 7.11 14.99 9.16
CA LEU A 86 6.75 13.60 8.87
C LEU A 86 5.83 13.49 7.64
N MET A 87 4.82 14.36 7.55
CA MET A 87 3.91 14.43 6.41
C MET A 87 4.65 14.78 5.11
N SER A 88 5.54 15.77 5.16
CA SER A 88 6.36 16.17 4.01
C SER A 88 7.26 15.02 3.55
N THR A 89 7.88 14.30 4.49
CA THR A 89 8.70 13.10 4.19
C THR A 89 7.87 12.03 3.48
N HIS A 90 6.67 11.73 3.98
CA HIS A 90 5.79 10.73 3.37
C HIS A 90 5.27 11.15 2.00
N LEU A 91 4.91 12.43 1.84
CA LEU A 91 4.44 12.96 0.56
C LEU A 91 5.54 12.89 -0.50
N TYR A 92 6.76 13.33 -0.15
CA TYR A 92 7.93 13.22 -1.02
C TYR A 92 8.19 11.77 -1.45
N LEU A 93 8.25 10.83 -0.51
CA LEU A 93 8.50 9.41 -0.81
C LEU A 93 7.40 8.79 -1.68
N THR A 94 6.15 9.15 -1.42
CA THR A 94 5.01 8.63 -2.18
C THR A 94 5.02 9.15 -3.60
N VAL A 95 5.18 10.47 -3.78
CA VAL A 95 5.24 11.11 -5.11
C VAL A 95 6.46 10.62 -5.88
N SER A 96 7.62 10.50 -5.24
CA SER A 96 8.84 9.98 -5.87
C SER A 96 8.71 8.54 -6.34
N ARG A 97 7.96 7.70 -5.61
CA ARG A 97 7.67 6.32 -6.04
C ARG A 97 6.66 6.27 -7.18
N LEU A 98 5.59 7.05 -7.08
CA LEU A 98 4.52 7.08 -8.09
C LEU A 98 5.01 7.64 -9.42
N LEU A 99 5.90 8.63 -9.36
CA LEU A 99 6.41 9.35 -10.53
C LEU A 99 7.86 9.00 -10.85
N LYS A 100 8.37 7.88 -10.30
CA LYS A 100 9.77 7.45 -10.49
C LYS A 100 10.20 7.46 -11.96
N ASN A 101 9.27 7.12 -12.85
CA ASN A 101 9.56 7.05 -14.28
C ASN A 101 9.48 8.40 -14.98
N GLN A 102 8.76 9.38 -14.42
CA GLN A 102 8.55 10.72 -14.98
C GLN A 102 9.48 11.78 -14.39
N LEU A 103 10.14 11.50 -13.26
CA LEU A 103 11.18 12.35 -12.70
C LEU A 103 12.43 12.36 -13.59
N PRO A 104 13.34 13.36 -13.49
CA PRO A 104 14.51 13.49 -14.36
C PRO A 104 15.42 12.25 -14.45
N GLU A 105 15.48 11.44 -13.39
CA GLU A 105 16.24 10.17 -13.36
C GLU A 105 15.44 8.96 -13.87
N GLY A 106 14.17 9.16 -14.22
CA GLY A 106 13.24 8.16 -14.71
C GLY A 106 13.33 7.92 -16.20
N CYS A 107 12.77 6.79 -16.66
CA CYS A 107 12.81 6.39 -18.08
C CYS A 107 12.05 7.34 -19.04
N HIS A 108 11.24 8.24 -18.50
CA HIS A 108 10.50 9.29 -19.21
C HIS A 108 10.83 10.69 -18.68
N GLY A 109 11.92 10.84 -17.91
CA GLY A 109 12.33 12.12 -17.30
C GLY A 109 13.01 13.08 -18.27
N THR A 110 13.61 12.55 -19.33
CA THR A 110 14.33 13.33 -20.33
C THR A 110 13.47 13.49 -21.58
N ASP A 111 13.31 14.73 -22.03
CA ASP A 111 12.58 15.04 -23.26
C ASP A 111 13.41 14.57 -24.46
N ASN A 112 13.13 13.36 -24.93
CA ASN A 112 13.77 12.75 -26.10
C ASN A 112 12.76 12.79 -27.26
N GLU A 113 13.22 13.13 -28.47
CA GLU A 113 12.37 13.23 -29.66
C GLU A 113 11.60 11.91 -29.91
N THR A 114 12.21 10.76 -29.61
CA THR A 114 11.54 9.45 -29.68
C THR A 114 10.36 9.33 -28.70
N ILE A 115 10.54 9.78 -27.46
CA ILE A 115 9.46 9.74 -26.44
C ILE A 115 8.35 10.72 -26.83
N ARG A 116 8.70 11.85 -27.44
CA ARG A 116 7.75 12.84 -27.95
C ARG A 116 6.91 12.27 -29.09
N GLU A 117 7.54 11.60 -30.06
CA GLU A 117 6.86 10.90 -31.15
C GLU A 117 5.95 9.77 -30.64
N GLU A 118 6.44 8.95 -29.71
CA GLU A 118 5.64 7.90 -29.07
C GLU A 118 4.45 8.49 -28.31
N SER A 119 4.65 9.59 -27.57
CA SER A 119 3.60 10.26 -26.79
C SER A 119 2.51 10.86 -27.66
N LEU A 120 2.81 11.27 -28.91
CA LEU A 120 1.80 11.74 -29.86
C LEU A 120 0.80 10.64 -30.26
N THR A 121 1.20 9.37 -30.16
CA THR A 121 0.33 8.23 -30.45
C THR A 121 -0.59 7.88 -29.28
N VAL A 122 -0.29 8.36 -28.07
CA VAL A 122 -1.08 8.09 -26.86
C VAL A 122 -2.28 9.06 -26.81
N PRO A 123 -3.48 8.58 -26.45
CA PRO A 123 -4.63 9.45 -26.25
C PRO A 123 -4.34 10.53 -25.19
N LYS A 124 -4.59 11.80 -25.52
CA LYS A 124 -4.35 12.98 -24.66
C LYS A 124 -5.12 12.98 -23.33
N HIS A 125 -6.11 12.10 -23.18
CA HIS A 125 -6.91 11.99 -21.98
C HIS A 125 -6.95 10.54 -21.54
N ASN A 126 -6.73 10.28 -20.25
CA ASN A 126 -6.91 8.97 -19.63
C ASN A 126 -8.39 8.59 -19.46
N ARG A 127 -9.19 8.80 -20.51
CA ARG A 127 -10.59 8.37 -20.60
C ARG A 127 -10.73 6.97 -21.19
N THR A 128 -9.63 6.36 -21.61
CA THR A 128 -9.63 5.03 -22.22
C THR A 128 -10.19 3.98 -21.27
N SER A 129 -9.82 4.03 -19.98
CA SER A 129 -10.36 3.13 -18.96
C SER A 129 -11.87 3.34 -18.77
N GLU A 130 -12.31 4.59 -18.59
CA GLU A 130 -13.72 4.95 -18.44
C GLU A 130 -14.56 4.54 -19.64
N LYS A 131 -14.08 4.83 -20.85
CA LYS A 131 -14.71 4.44 -22.10
C LYS A 131 -14.80 2.92 -22.22
N ASN A 132 -13.72 2.18 -21.93
CA ASN A 132 -13.72 0.72 -21.96
C ASN A 132 -14.75 0.13 -20.99
N PHE A 133 -14.91 0.73 -19.80
CA PHE A 133 -15.93 0.31 -18.85
C PHE A 133 -17.35 0.64 -19.32
N ALA A 134 -17.56 1.80 -19.95
CA ALA A 134 -18.84 2.16 -20.54
C ALA A 134 -19.22 1.19 -21.66
N ASP A 135 -18.29 0.91 -22.58
CA ASP A 135 -18.48 -0.02 -23.69
C ASP A 135 -18.70 -1.45 -23.17
N PHE A 136 -17.92 -1.89 -22.18
CA PHE A 136 -18.13 -3.17 -21.50
C PHE A 136 -19.53 -3.30 -20.91
N LYS A 137 -19.98 -2.27 -20.18
CA LYS A 137 -21.32 -2.23 -19.56
C LYS A 137 -22.41 -2.28 -20.62
N GLN A 138 -22.24 -1.53 -21.71
CA GLN A 138 -23.19 -1.50 -22.82
C GLN A 138 -23.28 -2.87 -23.52
N ILE A 139 -22.14 -3.49 -23.85
CA ILE A 139 -22.11 -4.82 -24.46
C ILE A 139 -22.76 -5.85 -23.54
N ARG A 140 -22.48 -5.81 -22.23
CA ARG A 140 -23.10 -6.71 -21.26
C ARG A 140 -24.61 -6.51 -21.14
N HIS A 141 -25.10 -5.28 -21.31
CA HIS A 141 -26.53 -4.99 -21.33
C HIS A 141 -27.22 -5.58 -22.57
N PHE A 142 -26.64 -5.41 -23.76
CA PHE A 142 -27.22 -5.93 -25.00
C PHE A 142 -26.99 -7.43 -25.22
N LYS A 143 -25.90 -7.99 -24.67
CA LYS A 143 -25.50 -9.40 -24.81
C LYS A 143 -25.20 -9.99 -23.42
N PRO A 144 -26.22 -10.18 -22.57
CA PRO A 144 -26.02 -10.65 -21.19
C PRO A 144 -25.42 -12.06 -21.10
N ASN A 145 -25.61 -12.88 -22.14
CA ASN A 145 -25.08 -14.23 -22.24
C ASN A 145 -23.69 -14.30 -22.91
N ALA A 146 -23.11 -13.16 -23.34
CA ALA A 146 -21.77 -13.16 -23.89
C ALA A 146 -20.75 -13.49 -22.80
N SER A 147 -19.78 -14.34 -23.12
CA SER A 147 -18.66 -14.60 -22.21
C SER A 147 -17.79 -13.35 -22.07
N ILE A 148 -17.10 -13.21 -20.93
CA ILE A 148 -16.23 -12.06 -20.68
C ILE A 148 -15.14 -11.96 -21.77
N GLU A 149 -14.63 -13.10 -22.22
CA GLU A 149 -13.61 -13.19 -23.27
C GLU A 149 -14.13 -12.66 -24.61
N HIS A 150 -15.40 -12.93 -24.95
CA HIS A 150 -16.00 -12.38 -26.17
C HIS A 150 -16.15 -10.86 -26.07
N ILE A 151 -16.53 -10.35 -24.90
CA ILE A 151 -16.63 -8.90 -24.67
C ILE A 151 -15.25 -8.25 -24.77
N GLU A 152 -14.24 -8.83 -24.12
CA GLU A 152 -12.85 -8.35 -24.17
C GLU A 152 -12.30 -8.34 -25.60
N ALA A 153 -12.47 -9.44 -26.35
CA ALA A 153 -12.06 -9.53 -27.74
C ALA A 153 -12.76 -8.46 -28.60
N THR A 154 -14.04 -8.18 -28.35
CA THR A 154 -14.80 -7.13 -29.05
C THR A 154 -14.23 -5.75 -28.72
N LEU A 155 -13.95 -5.46 -27.45
CA LEU A 155 -13.35 -4.20 -27.03
C LEU A 155 -11.97 -3.99 -27.65
N MET A 156 -11.12 -5.03 -27.64
CA MET A 156 -9.81 -4.99 -28.28
C MET A 156 -9.93 -4.76 -29.79
N TRP A 157 -10.86 -5.45 -30.45
CA TRP A 157 -11.11 -5.31 -31.88
C TRP A 157 -11.49 -3.87 -32.27
N VAL A 158 -12.35 -3.23 -31.48
CA VAL A 158 -12.78 -1.84 -31.69
C VAL A 158 -11.65 -0.86 -31.36
N ASN A 159 -11.02 -1.00 -30.19
CA ASN A 159 -10.01 -0.05 -29.73
C ASN A 159 -8.74 -0.06 -30.58
N ASN A 160 -8.36 -1.22 -31.11
CA ASN A 160 -7.20 -1.35 -31.99
C ASN A 160 -7.51 -0.98 -33.45
N LYS A 161 -8.75 -0.58 -33.76
CA LYS A 161 -9.21 -0.26 -35.12
C LYS A 161 -8.89 -1.40 -36.11
N THR A 162 -9.13 -2.64 -35.67
CA THR A 162 -8.73 -3.81 -36.44
C THR A 162 -9.49 -3.89 -37.78
N VAL A 163 -10.72 -3.37 -37.84
CA VAL A 163 -11.48 -3.31 -39.10
C VAL A 163 -10.81 -2.37 -40.08
N GLU A 164 -10.52 -1.15 -39.65
CA GLU A 164 -9.88 -0.13 -40.48
C GLU A 164 -8.50 -0.59 -40.93
N TRP A 165 -7.74 -1.23 -40.05
CA TRP A 165 -6.45 -1.83 -40.40
C TRP A 165 -6.57 -2.95 -41.44
N LEU A 166 -7.61 -3.79 -41.35
CA LEU A 166 -7.87 -4.83 -42.36
C LEU A 166 -8.33 -4.26 -43.69
N ASP A 167 -9.08 -3.15 -43.68
CA ASP A 167 -9.60 -2.50 -44.89
C ASP A 167 -8.51 -1.79 -45.69
N LEU A 168 -7.40 -1.42 -45.06
CA LEU A 168 -6.22 -0.88 -45.72
C LEU A 168 -5.35 -1.95 -46.40
N MET A 169 -5.64 -3.24 -46.23
CA MET A 169 -4.88 -4.33 -46.82
C MET A 169 -5.40 -4.75 -48.19
N ASP A 170 -4.51 -5.32 -49.01
CA ASP A 170 -4.91 -6.00 -50.23
C ASP A 170 -5.94 -7.11 -49.93
N PRO A 171 -6.99 -7.26 -50.75
CA PRO A 171 -8.07 -8.23 -50.51
C PRO A 171 -7.59 -9.68 -50.33
N GLU A 172 -6.57 -10.08 -51.09
CA GLU A 172 -5.98 -11.43 -50.98
C GLU A 172 -5.29 -11.65 -49.64
N ILE A 173 -4.52 -10.66 -49.17
CA ILE A 173 -3.82 -10.70 -47.89
C ILE A 173 -4.81 -10.69 -46.72
N LYS A 174 -5.85 -9.84 -46.81
CA LYS A 174 -6.96 -9.79 -45.85
C LYS A 174 -7.63 -11.16 -45.71
N ASN A 175 -8.02 -11.77 -46.83
CA ASN A 175 -8.67 -13.09 -46.84
C ASN A 175 -7.75 -14.19 -46.32
N ALA A 176 -6.46 -14.16 -46.64
CA ALA A 176 -5.48 -15.11 -46.11
C ALA A 176 -5.37 -15.02 -44.58
N LYS A 177 -5.33 -13.80 -44.00
CA LYS A 177 -5.27 -13.58 -42.55
C LYS A 177 -6.55 -14.02 -41.83
N ILE A 178 -7.72 -13.72 -42.39
CA ILE A 178 -9.02 -14.15 -41.82
C ILE A 178 -9.12 -15.68 -41.84
N THR A 179 -8.80 -16.31 -42.97
CA THR A 179 -8.80 -17.78 -43.10
C THR A 179 -7.86 -18.43 -42.10
N LEU A 180 -6.66 -17.87 -41.92
CA LEU A 180 -5.71 -18.35 -40.92
C LEU A 180 -6.25 -18.22 -39.49
N ALA A 181 -6.88 -17.09 -39.15
CA ALA A 181 -7.48 -16.89 -37.84
C ALA A 181 -8.61 -17.90 -37.58
N MET A 182 -9.48 -18.14 -38.56
CA MET A 182 -10.53 -19.17 -38.49
C MET A 182 -9.95 -20.57 -38.29
N LYS A 183 -8.87 -20.91 -39.00
CA LYS A 183 -8.20 -22.21 -38.87
C LYS A 183 -7.59 -22.42 -37.48
N ARG A 184 -7.10 -21.35 -36.85
CA ARG A 184 -6.49 -21.39 -35.50
C ARG A 184 -7.50 -21.29 -34.36
N ALA A 185 -8.70 -20.78 -34.60
CA ALA A 185 -9.72 -20.59 -33.57
C ALA A 185 -10.02 -21.86 -32.74
N PRO A 186 -10.16 -23.07 -33.34
CA PRO A 186 -10.39 -24.30 -32.57
C PRO A 186 -9.26 -24.64 -31.59
N GLU A 187 -8.01 -24.38 -31.98
CA GLU A 187 -6.83 -24.62 -31.12
C GLU A 187 -6.88 -23.70 -29.89
N PHE A 188 -7.19 -22.42 -30.10
CA PHE A 188 -7.34 -21.46 -29.00
C PHE A 188 -8.48 -21.82 -28.06
N ILE A 189 -9.63 -22.24 -28.61
CA ILE A 189 -10.78 -22.70 -27.81
C ILE A 189 -10.40 -23.91 -26.95
N SER A 190 -9.69 -24.89 -27.52
CA SER A 190 -9.22 -26.07 -26.80
C SER A 190 -8.26 -25.70 -25.66
N LYS A 191 -7.24 -24.89 -25.95
CA LYS A 191 -6.29 -24.38 -24.93
C LYS A 191 -6.99 -23.59 -23.82
N TRP A 192 -8.00 -22.80 -24.16
CA TRP A 192 -8.78 -22.05 -23.18
C TRP A 192 -9.59 -22.99 -22.27
N HIS A 193 -10.25 -24.01 -22.83
CA HIS A 193 -10.96 -25.01 -22.05
C HIS A 193 -10.03 -25.76 -21.09
N GLU A 194 -8.88 -26.20 -21.58
CA GLU A 194 -7.85 -26.84 -20.76
C GLU A 194 -7.41 -25.92 -19.62
N ARG A 195 -7.12 -24.65 -19.94
CA ARG A 195 -6.75 -23.66 -18.92
C ARG A 195 -7.84 -23.45 -17.89
N LYS A 196 -9.11 -23.43 -18.29
CA LYS A 196 -10.25 -23.29 -17.38
C LYS A 196 -10.35 -24.47 -16.41
N ILE A 197 -10.09 -25.69 -16.88
CA ILE A 197 -10.05 -26.91 -16.06
C ILE A 197 -8.88 -26.81 -15.06
N GLN A 198 -7.68 -26.48 -15.53
CA GLN A 198 -6.50 -26.29 -14.67
C GLN A 198 -6.74 -25.23 -13.59
N LEU A 199 -7.32 -24.08 -13.94
CA LEU A 199 -7.62 -23.03 -12.96
C LEU A 199 -8.62 -23.50 -11.90
N LYS A 200 -9.61 -24.32 -12.28
CA LYS A 200 -10.55 -24.91 -11.33
C LYS A 200 -9.86 -25.89 -10.39
N GLN A 201 -8.98 -26.75 -10.91
CA GLN A 201 -8.18 -27.69 -10.13
C GLN A 201 -7.27 -26.95 -9.15
N ASN A 202 -6.49 -25.96 -9.62
CA ASN A 202 -5.61 -25.15 -8.79
C ASN A 202 -6.37 -24.42 -7.66
N ARG A 203 -7.60 -23.94 -7.94
CA ARG A 203 -8.45 -23.33 -6.90
C ARG A 203 -8.87 -24.34 -5.85
N LEU A 204 -9.25 -25.54 -6.27
CA LEU A 204 -9.64 -26.62 -5.36
C LEU A 204 -8.47 -27.07 -4.49
N GLU A 205 -7.28 -27.21 -5.08
CA GLU A 205 -6.04 -27.54 -4.37
C GLU A 205 -5.71 -26.47 -3.32
N LYS A 206 -5.72 -25.19 -3.71
CA LYS A 206 -5.51 -24.08 -2.76
C LYS A 206 -6.54 -24.03 -1.62
N LEU A 207 -7.78 -24.43 -1.88
CA LEU A 207 -8.79 -24.54 -0.82
C LEU A 207 -8.46 -25.69 0.13
N LYS A 208 -8.11 -26.86 -0.39
CA LYS A 208 -7.68 -28.00 0.42
C LYS A 208 -6.43 -27.67 1.25
N GLU A 209 -5.43 -27.00 0.67
CA GLU A 209 -4.24 -26.55 1.39
C GLU A 209 -4.59 -25.58 2.52
N LYS A 210 -5.54 -24.67 2.31
CA LYS A 210 -6.02 -23.76 3.36
C LYS A 210 -6.75 -24.53 4.47
N GLU A 211 -7.56 -25.53 4.12
CA GLU A 211 -8.26 -26.38 5.08
C GLU A 211 -7.29 -27.21 5.91
N THR A 212 -6.29 -27.83 5.28
CA THR A 212 -5.26 -28.62 5.99
C THR A 212 -4.38 -27.73 6.86
N GLU A 213 -3.97 -26.57 6.38
CA GLU A 213 -3.18 -25.62 7.17
C GLU A 213 -3.98 -25.06 8.35
N LYS A 214 -5.28 -24.77 8.15
CA LYS A 214 -6.17 -24.38 9.24
C LYS A 214 -6.29 -25.51 10.26
N ALA A 215 -6.58 -26.73 9.83
CA ALA A 215 -6.67 -27.90 10.71
C ALA A 215 -5.37 -28.13 11.49
N ARG A 216 -4.21 -27.96 10.84
CA ARG A 216 -2.89 -28.06 11.48
C ARG A 216 -2.69 -26.97 12.53
N LYS A 217 -3.04 -25.72 12.23
CA LYS A 217 -2.97 -24.61 13.19
C LYS A 217 -3.92 -24.81 14.37
N ASP A 218 -5.14 -25.29 14.11
CA ASP A 218 -6.14 -25.58 15.14
C ASP A 218 -5.66 -26.73 16.05
N ALA A 219 -5.13 -27.81 15.47
CA ALA A 219 -4.54 -28.93 16.22
C ALA A 219 -3.33 -28.48 17.06
N GLN A 220 -2.44 -27.65 16.50
CA GLN A 220 -1.31 -27.10 17.24
C GLN A 220 -1.77 -26.15 18.36
N SER A 221 -2.81 -25.36 18.13
CA SER A 221 -3.40 -24.49 19.14
C SER A 221 -3.97 -25.31 20.31
N ILE A 222 -4.71 -26.38 20.02
CA ILE A 222 -5.24 -27.30 21.05
C ILE A 222 -4.08 -27.95 21.82
N LYS A 223 -3.06 -28.45 21.12
CA LYS A 223 -1.87 -29.05 21.76
C LYS A 223 -1.17 -28.05 22.68
N ASN A 224 -0.95 -26.82 22.23
CA ASN A 224 -0.33 -25.77 23.04
C ASN A 224 -1.16 -25.44 24.29
N LYS A 225 -2.50 -25.40 24.16
CA LYS A 225 -3.41 -25.19 25.30
C LYS A 225 -3.31 -26.33 26.32
N GLN A 226 -3.30 -27.59 25.86
CA GLN A 226 -3.15 -28.76 26.72
C GLN A 226 -1.80 -28.74 27.44
N THR A 227 -0.69 -28.53 26.71
CA THR A 227 0.64 -28.46 27.33
C THR A 227 0.74 -27.34 28.37
N ALA A 228 0.10 -26.19 28.14
CA ALA A 228 0.08 -25.10 29.12
C ALA A 228 -0.71 -25.46 30.39
N LEU A 229 -1.85 -26.17 30.25
CA LEU A 229 -2.63 -26.69 31.37
C LEU A 229 -1.84 -27.77 32.15
N ASP A 230 -1.25 -28.73 31.44
CA ASP A 230 -0.47 -29.81 32.02
C ASP A 230 0.74 -29.27 32.82
N THR A 231 1.39 -28.21 32.32
CA THR A 231 2.51 -27.55 33.01
C THR A 231 2.07 -26.92 34.33
N LEU A 232 0.90 -26.27 34.37
CA LEU A 232 0.34 -25.74 35.62
C LEU A 232 0.02 -26.85 36.62
N GLN A 233 -0.58 -27.93 36.12
CA GLN A 233 -0.93 -29.09 36.96
C GLN A 233 0.31 -29.79 37.52
N MET A 234 1.36 -29.99 36.72
CA MET A 234 2.63 -30.57 37.17
C MET A 234 3.30 -29.75 38.28
N LEU A 235 3.19 -28.43 38.23
CA LEU A 235 3.74 -27.53 39.24
C LEU A 235 2.78 -27.31 40.43
N ASN A 236 1.62 -27.97 40.45
CA ASN A 236 0.54 -27.76 41.43
C ASN A 236 0.11 -26.30 41.56
N LEU A 237 0.09 -25.56 40.45
CA LEU A 237 -0.26 -24.14 40.40
C LEU A 237 -1.70 -23.96 39.94
N GLN A 238 -2.37 -22.96 40.54
CA GLN A 238 -3.66 -22.47 40.06
C GLN A 238 -3.46 -21.24 39.16
N PRO A 239 -4.33 -20.99 38.17
CA PRO A 239 -4.29 -19.76 37.38
C PRO A 239 -4.38 -18.51 38.27
N CYS A 240 -3.43 -17.60 38.13
CA CYS A 240 -3.35 -16.37 38.92
C CYS A 240 -4.08 -15.22 38.22
N ASN A 241 -5.24 -14.78 38.74
CA ASN A 241 -6.07 -13.74 38.12
C ASN A 241 -5.74 -12.34 38.64
N THR A 242 -5.15 -12.22 39.83
CA THR A 242 -4.83 -10.94 40.47
C THR A 242 -3.33 -10.84 40.82
N VAL A 243 -2.85 -9.61 41.08
CA VAL A 243 -1.47 -9.37 41.56
C VAL A 243 -1.23 -10.01 42.93
N GLN A 244 -2.28 -10.12 43.75
CA GLN A 244 -2.22 -10.80 45.05
C GLN A 244 -1.96 -12.31 44.85
N ASP A 245 -2.68 -12.96 43.92
CA ASP A 245 -2.47 -14.38 43.59
C ASP A 245 -1.03 -14.65 43.16
N VAL A 246 -0.45 -13.76 42.35
CA VAL A 246 0.96 -13.88 41.91
C VAL A 246 1.92 -13.76 43.09
N THR A 247 1.65 -12.85 44.02
CA THR A 247 2.49 -12.64 45.19
C THR A 247 2.43 -13.84 46.14
N GLU A 248 1.23 -14.39 46.38
CA GLU A 248 1.02 -15.61 47.16
C GLU A 248 1.66 -16.84 46.51
N MET A 249 1.57 -16.95 45.19
CA MET A 249 2.23 -18.02 44.42
C MET A 249 3.75 -17.94 44.58
N LEU A 250 4.34 -16.75 44.44
CA LEU A 250 5.79 -16.54 44.56
C LEU A 250 6.31 -16.78 45.98
N GLN A 251 5.49 -16.54 47.01
CA GLN A 251 5.82 -16.86 48.41
C GLN A 251 5.84 -18.37 48.68
N LYS A 252 5.06 -19.17 47.92
CA LYS A 252 5.04 -20.64 48.04
C LYS A 252 6.25 -21.32 47.38
N CYS A 253 6.91 -20.65 46.43
CA CYS A 253 8.13 -21.14 45.78
C CYS A 253 9.36 -20.92 46.67
N ARG A 254 10.22 -21.94 46.82
CA ARG A 254 11.37 -21.90 47.73
C ARG A 254 12.64 -21.44 47.04
N THR A 255 12.79 -21.72 45.75
CA THR A 255 13.97 -21.36 44.96
C THR A 255 13.66 -20.32 43.88
N GLU A 256 14.68 -19.58 43.45
CA GLU A 256 14.51 -18.59 42.39
C GLU A 256 14.17 -19.25 41.04
N ASN A 257 14.71 -20.45 40.78
CA ASN A 257 14.38 -21.25 39.59
C ASN A 257 12.91 -21.72 39.60
N GLU A 258 12.36 -22.07 40.77
CA GLU A 258 10.93 -22.42 40.90
C GLU A 258 10.04 -21.20 40.62
N LYS A 259 10.41 -20.02 41.15
CA LYS A 259 9.67 -18.77 40.88
C LYS A 259 9.68 -18.43 39.39
N GLU A 260 10.82 -18.51 38.74
CA GLU A 260 10.96 -18.27 37.31
C GLU A 260 10.11 -19.26 36.48
N SER A 261 10.16 -20.54 36.85
CA SER A 261 9.39 -21.60 36.17
C SER A 261 7.88 -21.42 36.36
N ALA A 262 7.44 -21.07 37.57
CA ALA A 262 6.04 -20.79 37.88
C ALA A 262 5.52 -19.58 37.10
N LEU A 263 6.29 -18.48 37.04
CA LEU A 263 5.94 -17.30 36.23
C LEU A 263 5.88 -17.62 34.74
N LYS A 264 6.84 -18.38 34.20
CA LYS A 264 6.81 -18.81 32.79
C LYS A 264 5.58 -19.67 32.48
N ALA A 265 5.20 -20.57 33.38
CA ALA A 265 4.02 -21.41 33.23
C ALA A 265 2.73 -20.56 33.21
N GLN A 266 2.59 -19.59 34.13
CA GLN A 266 1.46 -18.66 34.14
C GLN A 266 1.40 -17.82 32.86
N ILE A 267 2.50 -17.22 32.43
CA ILE A 267 2.56 -16.42 31.19
C ILE A 267 2.14 -17.27 29.98
N THR A 268 2.64 -18.50 29.89
CA THR A 268 2.32 -19.43 28.81
C THR A 268 0.83 -19.80 28.81
N PHE A 269 0.25 -20.04 29.98
CA PHE A 269 -1.17 -20.30 30.15
C PHE A 269 -2.04 -19.12 29.68
N TYR A 270 -1.75 -17.89 30.12
CA TYR A 270 -2.51 -16.70 29.70
C TYR A 270 -2.35 -16.40 28.20
N LYS A 271 -1.15 -16.67 27.64
CA LYS A 271 -0.88 -16.49 26.22
C LYS A 271 -1.68 -17.44 25.33
N PHE A 272 -1.81 -18.71 25.71
CA PHE A 272 -2.40 -19.73 24.83
C PHE A 272 -3.84 -20.13 25.18
N VAL A 273 -4.23 -20.08 26.47
CA VAL A 273 -5.52 -20.60 26.94
C VAL A 273 -6.56 -19.50 27.12
N ILE A 274 -6.23 -18.45 27.88
CA ILE A 274 -7.20 -17.39 28.17
C ILE A 274 -7.39 -16.46 26.97
N ILE A 275 -6.46 -16.47 26.00
CA ILE A 275 -6.39 -15.50 24.89
C ILE A 275 -6.57 -14.13 25.52
N LEU A 276 -5.49 -13.57 26.07
CA LEU A 276 -5.47 -12.13 26.31
C LEU A 276 -5.98 -11.49 25.01
N PRO A 277 -7.15 -10.81 25.02
CA PRO A 277 -7.32 -9.76 24.04
C PRO A 277 -6.11 -8.86 24.26
N ILE A 278 -5.76 -8.05 23.29
CA ILE A 278 -4.79 -6.97 23.53
C ILE A 278 -5.47 -5.97 24.48
N LEU A 279 -5.72 -6.40 25.73
CA LEU A 279 -6.19 -5.62 26.85
C LEU A 279 -4.92 -5.01 27.37
N ASN A 280 -4.76 -3.75 26.99
CA ASN A 280 -4.28 -2.73 27.91
C ASN A 280 -2.91 -3.10 28.49
N THR A 281 -1.86 -2.74 27.76
CA THR A 281 -0.43 -2.76 28.11
C THR A 281 -0.08 -2.18 29.51
N ASN A 282 -1.06 -1.70 30.27
CA ASN A 282 -0.95 -1.17 31.62
C ASN A 282 -1.07 -2.21 32.75
N SER A 283 -1.63 -3.40 32.53
CA SER A 283 -1.89 -4.37 33.63
C SER A 283 -0.77 -5.40 33.86
N PHE A 284 0.13 -5.61 32.90
CA PHE A 284 1.21 -6.60 33.01
C PHE A 284 2.60 -6.06 32.58
N SER A 285 2.90 -4.80 32.87
CA SER A 285 4.26 -4.29 32.69
C SER A 285 5.17 -4.79 33.85
N PHE A 286 5.95 -5.85 33.59
CA PHE A 286 7.02 -6.33 34.48
C PHE A 286 7.99 -5.22 34.92
N LEU A 287 8.09 -4.12 34.17
CA LEU A 287 8.87 -2.93 34.51
C LEU A 287 8.37 -2.19 35.76
N LYS A 288 7.07 -2.23 36.07
CA LYS A 288 6.52 -1.65 37.31
C LYS A 288 6.82 -2.51 38.53
N ILE A 289 6.75 -3.84 38.38
CA ILE A 289 7.04 -4.78 39.48
C ILE A 289 8.53 -4.72 39.85
N LYS A 290 9.42 -4.62 38.86
CA LYS A 290 10.86 -4.47 39.11
C LYS A 290 11.21 -3.14 39.80
N ARG A 291 10.52 -2.03 39.46
CA ARG A 291 10.69 -0.74 40.15
C ARG A 291 10.20 -0.77 41.61
N ASN A 292 9.06 -1.39 41.87
CA ASN A 292 8.49 -1.45 43.23
C ASN A 292 9.25 -2.40 44.16
N LEU A 293 9.94 -3.42 43.63
CA LEU A 293 10.80 -4.29 44.42
C LEU A 293 12.16 -3.65 44.77
N ILE A 294 12.65 -2.74 43.93
CA ILE A 294 13.91 -2.00 44.19
C ILE A 294 13.69 -0.79 45.12
N GLN A 295 12.47 -0.23 45.16
CA GLN A 295 12.13 0.89 46.06
C GLN A 295 11.75 0.45 47.49
N ASN A 296 11.50 -0.84 47.71
CA ASN A 296 11.09 -1.40 49.02
C ASN A 296 12.16 -2.34 49.63
N SER A 297 13.38 -2.31 49.09
CA SER A 297 14.59 -2.97 49.63
C SER A 297 15.60 -1.93 50.06
#